data_AF-A0A3D9E8I9-F1
#
_entry.id   AF-A0A3D9E8I9-F1
#
_cell.length_a   1.000
_cell.length_b   1.000
_cell.length_c   1.000
_cell.angle_alpha   90.00
_cell.angle_beta   90.00
_cell.angle_gamma   90.00
#
_symmetry.space_group_name_H-M   'P 1'
#
loop_
_entity.id
_entity.type
_entity.pdbx_description
1 polymer ?
#
loop_
_entity_poly.entity_id
_entity_poly.type
_entity_poly.pdbx_seq_one_letter_code
_entity_poly.pdbx_strand_id
1 'polypeptide(L)' 'MSTPDGLPRCPTCGDPLRFEVLDDERFLVAWSCVTCGLIRTTEPN' A
#
# COMPACT_ATOMS: atom_id res chain seq x y z
N MET A 1 -11.84 3.41 19.78
CA MET A 1 -11.43 2.43 18.75
C MET A 1 -10.21 3.01 18.07
N SER A 2 -9.02 2.53 18.42
CA SER A 2 -7.77 3.02 17.83
C SER A 2 -7.61 2.39 16.45
N THR A 3 -7.81 3.15 15.39
CA THR A 3 -7.36 2.76 14.05
C THR A 3 -5.85 2.52 14.13
N PRO A 4 -5.31 1.39 13.66
CA PRO A 4 -3.88 1.12 13.77
C PRO A 4 -3.12 2.16 12.94
N ASP A 5 -2.41 3.06 13.62
CA ASP A 5 -1.52 4.09 13.05
C ASP A 5 -0.23 3.46 12.46
N GLY A 6 -0.35 2.27 11.86
CA GLY A 6 0.74 1.52 11.23
C GLY A 6 0.53 1.29 9.74
N LEU A 7 -0.58 1.76 9.16
CA LEU A 7 -0.78 1.67 7.73
C LEU A 7 0.08 2.73 7.03
N PRO A 8 0.86 2.35 6.01
CA PRO A 8 1.67 3.30 5.27
C PRO A 8 0.76 4.33 4.60
N ARG A 9 1.10 5.61 4.77
CA ARG A 9 0.37 6.73 4.20
C ARG A 9 0.98 7.12 2.86
N CYS A 10 0.15 7.60 1.95
CA CYS A 10 0.61 8.09 0.67
C CYS A 10 1.50 9.33 0.89
N PRO A 11 2.75 9.36 0.40
CA PRO A 11 3.61 10.54 0.53
C PRO A 11 3.11 11.74 -0.27
N THR A 12 2.20 11.52 -1.23
CA THR A 12 1.67 12.57 -2.12
C THR A 12 0.49 13.31 -1.50
N CYS A 13 -0.45 12.60 -0.85
CA CYS A 13 -1.68 13.20 -0.33
C CYS A 13 -1.95 12.92 1.16
N GLY A 14 -1.13 12.09 1.82
CA GLY A 14 -1.28 11.75 3.25
C GLY A 14 -2.38 10.73 3.56
N ASP A 15 -3.14 10.30 2.55
CA ASP A 15 -4.24 9.35 2.66
C ASP A 15 -3.72 7.92 2.91
N PRO A 16 -4.44 7.05 3.64
CA PRO A 16 -4.00 5.67 3.88
C PRO A 16 -3.85 4.89 2.58
N LEU A 17 -2.75 4.15 2.43
CA LEU A 17 -2.57 3.23 1.32
C LEU A 17 -3.36 1.95 1.56
N ARG A 18 -4.00 1.46 0.49
CA ARG A 18 -4.65 0.16 0.46
C ARG A 18 -3.62 -0.91 0.15
N PHE A 19 -3.54 -1.90 1.02
CA PHE A 19 -2.72 -3.10 0.83
C PHE A 19 -3.47 -4.11 -0.04
N GLU A 20 -2.79 -4.68 -1.02
CA GLU A 20 -3.29 -5.77 -1.84
C GLU A 20 -2.17 -6.78 -2.10
N VAL A 21 -2.46 -8.07 -1.90
CA VAL A 21 -1.54 -9.15 -2.27
C VAL A 21 -1.81 -9.49 -3.73
N LEU A 22 -0.80 -9.31 -4.58
CA LEU A 22 -0.91 -9.64 -6.00
C LEU A 22 -0.57 -11.10 -6.26
N ASP A 23 0.50 -11.59 -5.61
CA ASP A 23 0.99 -12.95 -5.74
C ASP A 23 1.65 -13.38 -4.42
N ASP A 24 0.99 -14.26 -3.67
CA ASP A 24 1.48 -14.72 -2.36
C ASP A 24 2.70 -15.64 -2.51
N GLU A 25 2.73 -16.50 -3.53
CA GLU A 25 3.84 -17.43 -3.78
C GLU A 25 5.15 -16.69 -4.09
N ARG A 26 5.05 -15.50 -4.68
CA ARG A 26 6.19 -14.63 -5.02
C ARG A 26 6.39 -13.48 -4.03
N PHE A 27 5.64 -13.45 -2.92
CA PHE A 27 5.67 -12.35 -1.94
C PHE A 27 5.47 -10.97 -2.58
N LEU A 28 4.66 -10.91 -3.65
CA LEU A 28 4.37 -9.69 -4.38
C LEU A 28 3.17 -8.99 -3.77
N VAL A 29 3.42 -7.83 -3.17
CA VAL A 29 2.38 -6.97 -2.61
C VAL A 29 2.36 -5.60 -3.26
N ALA A 30 1.19 -5.00 -3.32
CA ALA A 30 0.94 -3.67 -3.83
C ALA A 30 0.32 -2.77 -2.74
N TRP A 31 0.76 -1.52 -2.75
CA TRP A 31 0.20 -0.45 -1.95
C TRP A 31 -0.36 0.62 -2.89
N SER A 32 -1.68 0.77 -2.92
CA SER A 32 -2.36 1.70 -3.81
C SER A 32 -3.05 2.82 -3.03
N CYS A 33 -2.87 4.06 -3.47
CA CYS A 33 -3.64 5.19 -3.00
C CYS A 33 -4.85 5.40 -3.91
N VAL A 34 -6.05 5.19 -3.39
CA VAL A 34 -7.30 5.39 -4.14
C VAL A 34 -7.60 6.87 -4.42
N THR A 35 -6.99 7.77 -3.65
CA THR A 35 -7.25 9.21 -3.72
C THR A 35 -6.43 9.91 -4.80
N CYS A 36 -5.15 9.56 -4.94
CA CYS A 36 -4.26 10.17 -5.94
C CYS A 36 -3.82 9.21 -7.06
N GLY A 37 -4.10 7.91 -6.95
CA GLY A 37 -3.73 6.90 -7.94
C GLY A 37 -2.29 6.40 -7.84
N LEU A 38 -1.54 6.74 -6.77
CA LEU A 38 -0.18 6.23 -6.56
C LEU A 38 -0.21 4.71 -6.31
N ILE A 39 0.63 3.94 -7.01
CA ILE A 39 0.79 2.50 -6.79
C ILE A 39 2.27 2.22 -6.49
N ARG A 40 2.56 1.51 -5.39
CA ARG A 40 3.89 1.02 -5.03
C ARG A 40 3.83 -0.50 -4.87
N THR A 41 4.55 -1.22 -5.71
CA THR A 41 4.77 -2.66 -5.56
C THR A 41 6.10 -2.92 -4.88
N THR A 42 6.20 -3.98 -4.07
CA THR A 42 7.49 -4.50 -3.64
C THR A 42 8.06 -5.33 -4.80
N GLU A 43 8.92 -4.74 -5.63
CA GLU A 43 9.61 -5.51 -6.66
C GLU A 43 10.62 -6.47 -6.00
N PRO A 44 10.65 -7.77 -6.36
CA PRO A 44 11.71 -8.67 -5.95
C PRO A 44 13.00 -8.30 -6.72
N ASN A 45 14.02 -7.83 -6.01
CA ASN A 45 15.37 -7.61 -6.56
C ASN A 45 16.14 -8.92 -6.71
#